data_AF-A0AA88Y2B4-F1
#
_entry.id   AF-A0AA88Y2B4-F1
#
_cell.length_a   1.000
_cell.length_b   1.000
_cell.length_c   1.000
_cell.angle_alpha   90.00
_cell.angle_beta   90.00
_cell.angle_gamma   90.00
#
_symmetry.space_group_name_H-M   'P 1'
#
loop_
_entity.id
_entity.type
_entity.pdbx_description
1 polymer ?
#
loop_
_entity_poly.entity_id
_entity_poly.type
_entity_poly.pdbx_seq_one_letter_code
_entity_poly.pdbx_strand_id
1 'polypeptide(L)'
;MWQDLRREIKNHEMKPKVAIFGSSIVKNLRGNRFSRDFLTRTHRAYTIPEAEVTLRDSKESADVIVYQLLSNDMKVKSEEECLSNLTNLVTETKIIVSLPPNRGDSVALNYKTKTINAGVKSHYRDDQVVTVCDNSNLAYRGEPDGKYICSDGVHPTPEGERILFRNIRQSINAVLRNKVVKS
;
A
#
# COMPACT_ATOMS: atom_id res chain seq x y z
N MET A 1 12.58 -10.31 35.94
CA MET A 1 12.81 -11.47 35.05
C MET A 1 11.51 -12.17 34.62
N TRP A 2 10.74 -12.82 35.52
CA TRP A 2 9.46 -13.46 35.12
C TRP A 2 8.31 -12.49 34.80
N GLN A 3 8.29 -11.31 35.44
CA GLN A 3 7.32 -10.26 35.13
C GLN A 3 7.60 -9.60 33.78
N ASP A 4 8.88 -9.43 33.41
CA ASP A 4 9.29 -8.88 32.12
C ASP A 4 8.95 -9.84 30.97
N LEU A 5 9.16 -11.14 31.16
CA LEU A 5 8.79 -12.18 30.19
C LEU A 5 7.26 -12.22 29.97
N ARG A 6 6.45 -12.11 31.04
CA ARG A 6 4.97 -12.02 30.92
C ARG A 6 4.52 -10.72 30.24
N ARG A 7 5.26 -9.62 30.40
CA ARG A 7 4.98 -8.33 29.77
C ARG A 7 5.31 -8.36 28.28
N GLU A 8 6.42 -9.00 27.89
CA GLU A 8 6.77 -9.25 26.49
C GLU A 8 5.79 -10.19 25.78
N ILE A 9 5.34 -11.25 26.46
CA ILE A 9 4.34 -12.17 25.93
C ILE A 9 2.98 -11.46 25.76
N LYS A 10 2.51 -10.69 26.75
CA LYS A 10 1.28 -9.87 26.61
C LYS A 10 1.38 -8.80 25.51
N ASN A 11 2.55 -8.19 25.32
CA ASN A 11 2.77 -7.20 24.26
C ASN A 11 2.87 -7.82 22.86
N HIS A 12 3.16 -9.12 22.76
CA HIS A 12 3.17 -9.85 21.49
C HIS A 12 1.77 -10.26 21.03
N GLU A 13 0.82 -10.46 21.95
CA GLU A 13 -0.55 -10.89 21.65
C GLU A 13 -1.53 -9.75 21.24
N MET A 14 -1.11 -8.48 21.32
CA MET A 14 -2.00 -7.30 21.08
C MET A 14 -1.51 -6.37 19.95
N LYS A 15 -0.60 -6.82 19.08
CA LYS A 15 -0.13 -6.01 17.96
C LYS A 15 -1.17 -5.99 16.83
N PRO A 16 -1.50 -4.81 16.28
CA PRO A 16 -2.38 -4.73 15.11
C PRO A 16 -1.85 -5.58 13.96
N LYS A 17 -2.74 -6.27 13.27
CA LYS A 17 -2.43 -7.08 12.10
C LYS A 17 -2.60 -6.24 10.85
N VAL A 18 -1.57 -6.24 10.01
CA VAL A 18 -1.54 -5.50 8.74
C VAL A 18 -1.33 -6.49 7.60
N ALA A 19 -2.27 -6.52 6.67
CA ALA A 19 -2.13 -7.27 5.43
C ALA A 19 -1.73 -6.31 4.31
N ILE A 20 -0.65 -6.62 3.60
CA ILE A 20 -0.17 -5.84 2.46
C ILE A 20 -0.34 -6.69 1.20
N PHE A 21 -1.19 -6.25 0.29
CA PHE A 21 -1.39 -6.86 -1.02
C PHE A 21 -0.68 -6.00 -2.04
N GLY A 22 0.30 -6.56 -2.73
CA GLY A 22 0.95 -5.83 -3.79
C GLY A 22 1.73 -6.68 -4.77
N SER A 23 2.15 -6.00 -5.83
CA SER A 23 2.87 -6.59 -6.95
C SER A 23 4.37 -6.74 -6.64
N SER A 24 5.19 -6.88 -7.68
CA SER A 24 6.65 -6.89 -7.59
C SER A 24 7.24 -5.64 -6.92
N ILE A 25 6.51 -4.52 -6.85
CA ILE A 25 6.95 -3.28 -6.18
C ILE A 25 7.16 -3.48 -4.67
N VAL A 26 6.37 -4.32 -4.02
CA VAL A 26 6.48 -4.59 -2.58
C VAL A 26 7.12 -5.94 -2.27
N LYS A 27 7.71 -6.61 -3.28
CA LYS A 27 8.28 -7.96 -3.14
C LYS A 27 9.33 -8.07 -2.03
N ASN A 28 10.05 -6.98 -1.77
CA ASN A 28 11.14 -6.89 -0.80
C ASN A 28 10.68 -6.41 0.58
N LEU A 29 9.39 -6.07 0.74
CA LEU A 29 8.80 -5.71 2.02
C LEU A 29 8.70 -6.98 2.87
N ARG A 30 9.75 -7.26 3.66
CA ARG A 30 9.76 -8.36 4.63
C ARG A 30 9.06 -7.89 5.90
N GLY A 31 7.90 -8.47 6.21
CA GLY A 31 7.04 -8.05 7.32
C GLY A 31 7.73 -7.96 8.69
N ASN A 32 8.72 -8.83 8.96
CA ASN A 32 9.49 -8.82 10.21
C ASN A 32 10.51 -7.68 10.36
N ARG A 33 10.78 -6.90 9.29
CA ARG A 33 11.68 -5.72 9.33
C ARG A 33 10.93 -4.40 9.13
N PHE A 34 9.64 -4.45 8.81
CA PHE A 34 8.87 -3.28 8.40
C PHE A 34 8.46 -2.41 9.59
N SER A 35 8.01 -3.03 10.69
CA SER A 35 7.73 -2.35 11.94
C SER A 35 7.80 -3.32 13.13
N ARG A 36 8.16 -2.80 14.31
CA ARG A 36 8.01 -3.53 15.58
C ARG A 36 6.62 -3.36 16.18
N ASP A 37 5.86 -2.39 15.69
CA ASP A 37 4.60 -1.91 16.31
C ASP A 37 3.37 -2.69 15.86
N PHE A 38 3.46 -3.44 14.76
CA PHE A 38 2.36 -4.21 14.19
C PHE A 38 2.88 -5.47 13.47
N LEU A 39 2.01 -6.47 13.35
CA LEU A 39 2.30 -7.73 12.67
C LEU A 39 1.96 -7.59 11.20
N THR A 40 2.95 -7.67 10.31
CA THR A 40 2.74 -7.51 8.88
C THR A 40 2.80 -8.86 8.15
N ARG A 41 1.78 -9.15 7.36
CA ARG A 41 1.78 -10.22 6.37
C ARG A 41 1.69 -9.61 4.97
N THR A 42 2.52 -10.10 4.06
CA THR A 42 2.56 -9.62 2.67
C THR A 42 2.06 -10.72 1.74
N HIS A 43 1.10 -10.36 0.90
CA HIS A 43 0.48 -11.20 -0.11
C HIS A 43 0.90 -10.68 -1.48
N ARG A 44 1.41 -11.60 -2.31
CA ARG A 44 1.71 -11.27 -3.71
C ARG A 44 0.41 -11.35 -4.50
N ALA A 45 -0.05 -10.19 -4.95
CA ALA A 45 -1.15 -10.04 -5.88
C ALA A 45 -0.72 -9.00 -6.91
N TYR A 46 -0.58 -9.40 -8.16
CA TYR A 46 -0.05 -8.53 -9.20
C TYR A 46 -1.10 -7.56 -9.74
N THR A 47 -2.38 -7.90 -9.59
CA THR A 47 -3.53 -7.14 -10.09
C THR A 47 -4.63 -7.03 -9.04
N ILE A 48 -5.60 -6.12 -9.25
CA ILE A 48 -6.78 -5.97 -8.40
C ILE A 48 -7.60 -7.28 -8.32
N PRO A 49 -7.93 -7.96 -9.44
CA PRO A 49 -8.66 -9.23 -9.37
C PRO A 49 -7.90 -10.33 -8.62
N GLU A 50 -6.58 -10.41 -8.77
CA GLU A 50 -5.77 -11.37 -7.99
C GLU A 50 -5.81 -11.08 -6.49
N ALA A 51 -5.84 -9.81 -6.10
CA ALA A 51 -5.94 -9.42 -4.70
C ALA A 51 -7.30 -9.81 -4.11
N GLU A 52 -8.39 -9.68 -4.88
CA GLU A 52 -9.73 -10.10 -4.46
C GLU A 52 -9.79 -11.61 -4.18
N VAL A 53 -9.23 -12.42 -5.10
CA VAL A 53 -9.12 -13.88 -4.92
C VAL A 53 -8.26 -14.20 -3.71
N THR A 54 -7.09 -13.57 -3.58
CA THR A 54 -6.17 -13.81 -2.47
C THR A 54 -6.77 -13.44 -1.11
N LEU A 55 -7.51 -12.32 -1.04
CA LEU A 55 -8.20 -11.90 0.18
C LEU A 55 -9.24 -12.93 0.61
N ARG A 56 -10.06 -13.41 -0.34
CA ARG A 56 -11.07 -14.45 -0.12
C ARG A 56 -10.46 -15.76 0.38
N ASP A 57 -9.37 -16.20 -0.24
CA ASP A 57 -8.72 -17.48 0.07
C ASP A 57 -7.93 -17.43 1.38
N SER A 58 -7.33 -16.28 1.70
CA SER A 58 -6.49 -16.14 2.89
C SER A 58 -7.27 -16.21 4.20
N LYS A 59 -8.58 -15.88 4.18
CA LYS A 59 -9.40 -15.69 5.38
C LYS A 59 -8.69 -14.83 6.45
N GLU A 60 -7.85 -13.90 6.00
CA GLU A 60 -7.01 -13.07 6.88
C GLU A 60 -7.89 -12.12 7.70
N SER A 61 -7.72 -12.09 9.02
CA SER A 61 -8.24 -11.01 9.85
C SER A 61 -7.16 -9.95 10.01
N ALA A 62 -7.27 -8.86 9.27
CA ALA A 62 -6.36 -7.72 9.36
C ALA A 62 -7.08 -6.51 9.96
N ASP A 63 -6.42 -5.77 10.83
CA ASP A 63 -6.91 -4.49 11.36
C ASP A 63 -6.74 -3.37 10.32
N VAL A 64 -5.75 -3.52 9.43
CA VAL A 64 -5.47 -2.61 8.31
C VAL A 64 -5.08 -3.41 7.08
N ILE A 65 -5.67 -3.06 5.93
CA ILE A 65 -5.29 -3.62 4.63
C ILE A 65 -4.61 -2.54 3.80
N VAL A 66 -3.45 -2.86 3.22
CA VAL A 66 -2.72 -2.00 2.29
C VAL A 66 -2.78 -2.58 0.89
N TYR A 67 -3.25 -1.80 -0.08
CA TYR A 67 -3.25 -2.15 -1.50
C TYR A 67 -2.16 -1.39 -2.26
N GLN A 68 -1.25 -2.11 -2.92
CA GLN A 68 -0.26 -1.58 -3.87
C GLN A 68 -0.35 -2.36 -5.19
N LEU A 69 -1.47 -2.18 -5.91
CA LEU A 69 -1.92 -3.09 -6.97
C LEU A 69 -1.99 -2.45 -8.37
N LEU A 70 -2.19 -1.13 -8.47
CA LEU A 70 -2.56 -0.45 -9.71
C LEU A 70 -1.52 -0.58 -10.85
N SER A 71 -0.23 -0.80 -10.54
CA SER A 71 0.85 -0.74 -11.53
C SER A 71 0.69 -1.71 -12.73
N ASN A 72 0.11 -2.89 -12.53
CA ASN A 72 -0.12 -3.82 -13.65
C ASN A 72 -1.47 -3.65 -14.31
N ASP A 73 -2.55 -3.38 -13.57
CA ASP A 73 -3.87 -3.13 -14.14
C ASP A 73 -3.85 -1.98 -15.16
N MET A 74 -3.10 -0.92 -14.88
CA MET A 74 -2.95 0.24 -15.78
C MET A 74 -2.36 -0.11 -17.16
N LYS A 75 -1.66 -1.24 -17.30
CA LYS A 75 -1.12 -1.67 -18.59
C LYS A 75 -2.21 -2.13 -19.56
N VAL A 76 -3.35 -2.57 -19.04
CA VAL A 76 -4.37 -3.28 -19.84
C VAL A 76 -5.80 -2.78 -19.63
N LYS A 77 -6.09 -2.02 -18.57
CA LYS A 77 -7.43 -1.46 -18.24
C LYS A 77 -7.45 0.06 -18.31
N SER A 78 -8.59 0.68 -18.60
CA SER A 78 -8.72 2.16 -18.54
C SER A 78 -8.56 2.69 -17.12
N GLU A 79 -8.42 4.02 -17.01
CA GLU A 79 -8.41 4.73 -15.74
C GLU A 79 -9.70 4.54 -14.95
N GLU A 80 -10.86 4.63 -15.61
CA GLU A 80 -12.15 4.39 -14.96
C GLU A 80 -12.30 2.93 -14.50
N GLU A 81 -11.86 1.97 -15.31
CA GLU A 81 -11.88 0.55 -14.94
C GLU A 81 -10.96 0.26 -13.75
N CYS A 82 -9.77 0.85 -13.71
CA CYS A 82 -8.87 0.72 -12.57
C CYS A 82 -9.49 1.26 -11.29
N LEU A 83 -10.10 2.45 -11.35
CA LEU A 83 -10.74 3.08 -10.20
C LEU A 83 -11.97 2.29 -9.75
N SER A 84 -12.85 1.90 -10.67
CA SER A 84 -14.05 1.11 -10.37
C SER A 84 -13.71 -0.24 -9.72
N ASN A 85 -12.74 -0.97 -10.28
CA ASN A 85 -12.29 -2.23 -9.70
C ASN A 85 -11.66 -2.03 -8.31
N LEU A 86 -10.89 -0.96 -8.12
CA LEU A 86 -10.35 -0.61 -6.82
C LEU A 86 -11.48 -0.33 -5.82
N THR A 87 -12.47 0.48 -6.19
CA THR A 87 -13.65 0.81 -5.38
C THR A 87 -14.44 -0.43 -4.98
N ASN A 88 -14.55 -1.42 -5.85
CA ASN A 88 -15.21 -2.69 -5.52
C ASN A 88 -14.38 -3.57 -4.58
N LEU A 89 -13.05 -3.44 -4.59
CA LEU A 89 -12.15 -4.19 -3.72
C LEU A 89 -12.08 -3.60 -2.30
N VAL A 90 -12.20 -2.28 -2.14
CA VAL A 90 -12.20 -1.65 -0.82
C VAL A 90 -13.45 -2.07 -0.02
N THR A 91 -13.24 -2.57 1.18
CA THR A 91 -14.29 -3.07 2.09
C THR A 91 -14.35 -2.24 3.37
N GLU A 92 -15.22 -2.56 4.33
CA GLU A 92 -15.44 -1.79 5.57
C GLU A 92 -14.27 -1.81 6.58
N THR A 93 -13.13 -2.40 6.24
CA THR A 93 -11.92 -2.36 7.09
C THR A 93 -11.11 -1.10 6.80
N LYS A 94 -10.36 -0.60 7.78
CA LYS A 94 -9.39 0.49 7.57
C LYS A 94 -8.44 0.13 6.43
N ILE A 95 -8.50 0.88 5.33
CA ILE A 95 -7.75 0.57 4.11
C ILE A 95 -6.80 1.69 3.75
N ILE A 96 -5.62 1.31 3.27
CA ILE A 96 -4.65 2.21 2.69
C ILE A 96 -4.45 1.84 1.23
N VAL A 97 -4.78 2.77 0.33
CA VAL A 97 -4.42 2.65 -1.08
C VAL A 97 -3.07 3.34 -1.26
N SER A 98 -2.02 2.54 -1.38
CA SER A 98 -0.71 3.04 -1.79
C SER A 98 -0.73 3.29 -3.29
N LEU A 99 -0.31 4.48 -3.70
CA LEU A 99 -0.29 4.85 -5.10
C LEU A 99 0.98 4.31 -5.78
N PRO A 100 0.90 3.83 -7.03
CA PRO A 100 2.09 3.49 -7.80
C PRO A 100 3.00 4.72 -7.97
N PRO A 101 4.34 4.55 -7.87
CA PRO A 101 5.29 5.59 -8.28
C PRO A 101 5.16 5.92 -9.77
N ASN A 102 5.61 7.11 -10.15
CA ASN A 102 5.69 7.49 -11.56
C ASN A 102 6.62 6.54 -12.33
N ARG A 103 6.27 6.28 -13.59
CA ARG A 103 6.93 5.29 -14.43
C ARG A 103 7.84 5.96 -15.46
N GLY A 104 8.95 5.31 -15.78
CA GLY A 104 9.89 5.72 -16.83
C GLY A 104 9.94 4.77 -18.02
N ASP A 105 9.24 3.64 -17.97
CA ASP A 105 9.24 2.64 -19.06
C ASP A 105 8.37 3.04 -20.25
N SER A 106 7.35 3.89 -20.03
CA SER A 106 6.49 4.42 -21.08
C SER A 106 5.90 5.76 -20.70
N VAL A 107 6.01 6.75 -21.58
CA VAL A 107 5.40 8.08 -21.42
C VAL A 107 3.88 7.98 -21.26
N ALA A 108 3.24 7.13 -22.06
CA ALA A 108 1.80 6.90 -21.98
C ALA A 108 1.39 6.28 -20.64
N LEU A 109 2.14 5.28 -20.15
CA LEU A 109 1.87 4.67 -18.83
C LEU A 109 2.17 5.63 -17.68
N ASN A 110 3.16 6.52 -17.82
CA ASN A 110 3.45 7.56 -16.83
C ASN A 110 2.30 8.56 -16.74
N TYR A 111 1.79 9.04 -17.88
CA TYR A 111 0.62 9.91 -17.91
C TYR A 111 -0.59 9.25 -17.25
N LYS A 112 -0.88 8.00 -17.64
CA LYS A 112 -1.95 7.19 -17.06
C LYS A 112 -1.81 7.00 -15.54
N THR A 113 -0.58 6.77 -15.08
CA THR A 113 -0.24 6.68 -13.65
C THR A 113 -0.59 7.97 -12.92
N LYS A 114 -0.22 9.13 -13.47
CA LYS A 114 -0.55 10.44 -12.89
C LYS A 114 -2.06 10.67 -12.84
N THR A 115 -2.76 10.35 -13.92
CA THR A 115 -4.22 10.50 -14.02
C THR A 115 -4.96 9.65 -13.00
N ILE A 116 -4.63 8.35 -12.90
CA ILE A 116 -5.24 7.46 -11.90
C ILE A 116 -4.89 7.89 -10.49
N ASN A 117 -3.63 8.25 -10.22
CA ASN A 117 -3.22 8.74 -8.90
C ASN A 117 -4.02 9.97 -8.48
N ALA A 118 -4.25 10.91 -9.40
CA ALA A 118 -5.11 12.07 -9.14
C ALA A 118 -6.57 11.68 -8.92
N GLY A 119 -7.11 10.76 -9.74
CA GLY A 119 -8.48 10.25 -9.61
C GLY A 119 -8.72 9.56 -8.27
N VAL A 120 -7.83 8.66 -7.85
CA VAL A 120 -7.90 7.97 -6.55
C VAL A 120 -7.82 8.96 -5.39
N LYS A 121 -6.90 9.93 -5.45
CA LYS A 121 -6.80 11.00 -4.43
C LYS A 121 -8.09 11.80 -4.32
N SER A 122 -8.69 12.16 -5.46
CA SER A 122 -9.93 12.92 -5.49
C SER A 122 -11.12 12.10 -4.98
N HIS A 123 -11.19 10.82 -5.34
CA HIS A 123 -12.31 9.94 -5.00
C HIS A 123 -12.36 9.64 -3.49
N TYR A 124 -11.21 9.41 -2.84
CA TYR A 124 -11.14 9.07 -1.42
C TYR A 124 -10.72 10.24 -0.52
N ARG A 125 -10.80 11.49 -0.99
CA ARG A 125 -10.30 12.66 -0.25
C ARG A 125 -10.90 12.78 1.15
N ASP A 126 -12.20 12.57 1.25
CA ASP A 126 -12.99 12.76 2.48
C ASP A 126 -13.49 11.42 3.07
N ASP A 127 -12.97 10.30 2.55
CA ASP A 127 -13.35 8.95 2.97
C ASP A 127 -12.82 8.65 4.39
N GLN A 128 -13.68 8.11 5.25
CA GLN A 128 -13.35 7.80 6.64
C GLN A 128 -12.69 6.43 6.84
N VAL A 129 -12.81 5.56 5.83
CA VAL A 129 -12.32 4.17 5.83
C VAL A 129 -11.03 4.07 5.03
N VAL A 130 -10.93 4.80 3.92
CA VAL A 130 -9.84 4.73 2.96
C VAL A 130 -8.86 5.89 3.12
N THR A 131 -7.60 5.58 3.37
CA THR A 131 -6.49 6.55 3.36
C THR A 131 -5.64 6.36 2.11
N VAL A 132 -5.40 7.44 1.36
CA VAL A 132 -4.52 7.40 0.20
C VAL A 132 -3.08 7.68 0.62
N CYS A 133 -2.18 6.73 0.36
CA CYS A 133 -0.74 6.85 0.60
C CYS A 133 -0.04 7.33 -0.68
N ASP A 134 0.32 8.62 -0.71
CA ASP A 134 0.99 9.24 -1.83
C ASP A 134 2.50 8.91 -1.87
N ASN A 135 2.96 8.54 -3.06
CA ASN A 135 4.37 8.21 -3.33
C ASN A 135 4.99 9.16 -4.38
N SER A 136 4.38 10.34 -4.57
CA SER A 136 4.86 11.39 -5.48
C SER A 136 6.27 11.90 -5.16
N ASN A 137 6.75 11.71 -3.93
CA ASN A 137 8.12 12.04 -3.51
C ASN A 137 9.22 11.12 -4.09
N LEU A 138 8.83 10.07 -4.82
CA LEU A 138 9.75 9.26 -5.63
C LEU A 138 9.98 9.85 -7.03
N ALA A 139 9.33 10.97 -7.34
CA ALA A 139 9.44 11.68 -8.60
C ALA A 139 10.11 13.04 -8.41
N TYR A 140 10.82 13.51 -9.44
CA TYR A 140 11.35 14.86 -9.52
C TYR A 140 10.60 15.63 -10.61
N ARG A 141 9.94 16.73 -10.25
CA ARG A 141 9.10 17.55 -11.16
C ARG A 141 8.01 16.74 -11.88
N GLY A 142 7.50 15.70 -11.23
CA GLY A 142 6.49 14.81 -11.80
C GLY A 142 7.06 13.75 -12.74
N GLU A 143 8.38 13.63 -12.91
CA GLU A 143 9.00 12.55 -13.68
C GLU A 143 9.68 11.53 -12.77
N PRO A 144 9.78 10.25 -13.17
CA PRO A 144 10.51 9.24 -12.40
C PRO A 144 11.95 9.70 -12.16
N ASP A 145 12.38 9.68 -10.90
CA ASP A 145 13.74 10.04 -10.53
C ASP A 145 14.62 8.78 -10.55
N GLY A 146 15.69 8.78 -11.36
CA GLY A 146 16.63 7.65 -11.46
C GLY A 146 17.37 7.33 -10.15
N LYS A 147 17.34 8.24 -9.17
CA LYS A 147 17.80 7.96 -7.81
C LYS A 147 16.89 6.96 -7.09
N TYR A 148 15.59 7.03 -7.36
CA TYR A 148 14.54 6.30 -6.64
C TYR A 148 13.88 5.19 -7.46
N ILE A 149 13.95 5.28 -8.79
CA ILE A 149 13.41 4.32 -9.75
C ILE A 149 14.56 3.67 -10.51
N CYS A 150 14.53 2.34 -10.62
CA CYS A 150 15.50 1.54 -11.35
C CYS A 150 15.51 1.88 -12.84
N SER A 151 16.55 1.44 -13.55
CA SER A 151 16.69 1.62 -14.99
C SER A 151 15.59 0.95 -15.81
N ASP A 152 14.82 0.03 -15.22
CA ASP A 152 13.63 -0.56 -15.86
C ASP A 152 12.42 0.39 -15.88
N GLY A 153 12.52 1.55 -15.22
CA GLY A 153 11.47 2.56 -15.20
C GLY A 153 10.22 2.18 -14.42
N VAL A 154 10.22 1.07 -13.66
CA VAL A 154 9.03 0.58 -12.97
C VAL A 154 9.30 0.30 -11.50
N HIS A 155 10.41 -0.37 -11.21
CA HIS A 155 10.69 -0.82 -9.86
C HIS A 155 11.49 0.24 -9.09
N PRO A 156 11.23 0.43 -7.79
CA PRO A 156 12.05 1.30 -6.98
C PRO A 156 13.49 0.76 -6.79
N THR A 157 14.47 1.66 -6.70
CA THR A 157 15.82 1.33 -6.19
C THR A 157 15.76 0.99 -4.70
N PRO A 158 16.83 0.46 -4.07
CA PRO A 158 16.86 0.28 -2.62
C PRO A 158 16.59 1.57 -1.81
N GLU A 159 16.92 2.75 -2.34
CA GLU A 159 16.58 4.02 -1.71
C GLU A 159 15.10 4.37 -1.92
N GLY A 160 14.58 4.16 -3.12
CA GLY A 160 13.15 4.32 -3.41
C GLY A 160 12.26 3.39 -2.58
N GLU A 161 12.68 2.14 -2.37
CA GLU A 161 11.99 1.17 -1.51
C GLU A 161 11.91 1.67 -0.07
N ARG A 162 12.99 2.25 0.47
CA ARG A 162 12.99 2.83 1.83
C ARG A 162 11.98 3.96 1.97
N ILE A 163 11.87 4.83 0.96
CA ILE A 163 10.89 5.94 0.97
C ILE A 163 9.47 5.40 0.84
N LEU A 164 9.22 4.52 -0.12
CA LEU A 164 7.92 3.85 -0.31
C LEU A 164 7.46 3.18 0.99
N PHE A 165 8.32 2.38 1.61
CA PHE A 165 7.98 1.66 2.85
C PHE A 165 7.80 2.62 4.03
N ARG A 166 8.56 3.71 4.09
CA ARG A 166 8.34 4.77 5.09
C ARG A 166 6.95 5.40 4.93
N ASN A 167 6.54 5.75 3.71
CA ASN A 167 5.24 6.36 3.44
C ASN A 167 4.09 5.41 3.84
N ILE A 168 4.19 4.13 3.46
CA ILE A 168 3.20 3.10 3.84
C ILE A 168 3.16 2.96 5.38
N ARG A 169 4.31 2.89 6.04
CA ARG A 169 4.38 2.78 7.52
C ARG A 169 3.77 3.98 8.22
N GLN A 170 4.02 5.19 7.72
CA GLN A 170 3.44 6.41 8.27
C GLN A 170 1.91 6.41 8.11
N SER A 171 1.40 5.96 6.96
CA SER A 171 -0.04 5.84 6.69
C SER A 171 -0.70 4.83 7.64
N ILE A 172 -0.09 3.65 7.84
CA ILE A 172 -0.56 2.65 8.80
C ILE A 172 -0.63 3.25 10.21
N ASN A 173 0.44 3.93 10.64
CA ASN A 173 0.45 4.55 11.96
C ASN A 173 -0.61 5.65 12.12
N ALA A 174 -0.86 6.46 11.09
CA ALA A 174 -1.91 7.48 11.13
C ALA A 174 -3.30 6.84 11.30
N VAL A 175 -3.59 5.82 10.48
CA VAL A 175 -4.86 5.09 10.49
C VAL A 175 -5.09 4.34 11.81
N LEU A 176 -4.04 3.76 12.39
CA LEU A 176 -4.11 3.08 13.69
C LEU A 176 -4.25 4.04 14.88
N ARG A 177 -3.69 5.26 14.80
CA ARG A 177 -3.83 6.30 15.84
C ARG A 177 -5.21 6.93 15.87
N ASN A 178 -5.88 7.02 14.73
CA ASN A 178 -7.29 7.43 14.63
C ASN A 178 -8.24 6.33 15.16
N LYS A 179 -7.99 5.83 16.38
CA LYS A 179 -8.98 5.05 17.11
C LYS A 179 -10.15 5.97 17.39
N VAL A 180 -11.26 5.68 16.71
CA VAL A 180 -12.58 6.25 16.97
C VAL A 180 -12.75 6.38 18.48
N VAL A 181 -12.81 7.63 18.95
CA VAL A 181 -13.47 7.94 20.21
C VAL A 181 -14.89 7.45 19.99
N LYS A 182 -15.22 6.27 20.52
CA LYS A 182 -16.62 5.85 20.59
C LYS A 182 -17.30 6.86 21.49
N SER A 183 -18.04 7.79 20.89
CA SER A 183 -19.09 8.56 21.56
C SER A 183 -20.18 7.61 22.04
#